data_AF-W4PEE1-F1
#
_entry.id   AF-W4PEE1-F1
#
_cell.length_a   1.000
_cell.length_b   1.000
_cell.length_c   1.000
_cell.angle_alpha   90.00
_cell.angle_beta   90.00
_cell.angle_gamma   90.00
#
_symmetry.space_group_name_H-M   'P 1'
#
loop_
_entity.id
_entity.type
_entity.pdbx_description
1 polymer ?
#
loop_
_entity_poly.entity_id
_entity_poly.type
_entity_poly.pdbx_seq_one_letter_code
_entity_poly.pdbx_strand_id
1 'polypeptide(L)' 'MGVTPAVIGSIEANETLKIICGFGEVLAGKLWTIDLRTLETNKFSL' A
#
# COMPACT_ATOMS: atom_id res chain seq x y z
N MET A 1 13.49 13.84 -4.31
CA MET A 1 12.16 13.58 -4.91
C MET A 1 11.97 12.11 -5.37
N GLY A 2 12.64 11.12 -4.76
CA GLY A 2 12.49 9.70 -5.16
C GLY A 2 11.84 8.80 -4.10
N VAL A 3 11.74 9.27 -2.85
CA VAL A 3 11.30 8.43 -1.73
C VAL A 3 9.80 8.12 -1.81
N THR A 4 8.97 9.12 -2.12
CA THR A 4 7.52 8.92 -2.28
C THR A 4 7.17 7.84 -3.30
N PRO A 5 7.61 7.92 -4.57
CA PRO A 5 7.32 6.86 -5.53
C PRO A 5 7.95 5.51 -5.14
N ALA A 6 9.11 5.48 -4.46
CA ALA A 6 9.72 4.24 -3.99
C ALA A 6 8.86 3.54 -2.91
N VAL A 7 8.33 4.28 -1.94
CA VAL A 7 7.45 3.71 -0.90
C VAL A 7 6.15 3.20 -1.52
N ILE A 8 5.48 4.01 -2.34
CA ILE A 8 4.22 3.62 -2.96
C ILE A 8 4.40 2.41 -3.87
N GLY A 9 5.40 2.41 -4.74
CA GLY A 9 5.69 1.28 -5.63
C GLY A 9 6.04 -0.01 -4.87
N SER A 10 6.72 0.09 -3.73
CA SER A 10 7.02 -1.09 -2.89
C SER A 10 5.76 -1.69 -2.27
N ILE A 11 4.81 -0.86 -1.82
CA ILE A 11 3.53 -1.31 -1.28
C ILE A 11 2.68 -1.95 -2.38
N GLU A 12 2.61 -1.33 -3.57
CA GLU A 12 1.90 -1.89 -4.74
C GLU A 12 2.50 -3.23 -5.20
N ALA A 13 3.82 -3.35 -5.24
CA ALA A 13 4.50 -4.61 -5.53
C ALA A 13 4.15 -5.68 -4.48
N ASN A 14 4.10 -5.32 -3.20
CA ASN A 14 3.70 -6.23 -2.13
C ASN A 14 2.21 -6.64 -2.23
N GLU A 15 1.30 -5.74 -2.61
CA GLU A 15 -0.10 -6.11 -2.90
C GLU A 15 -0.17 -7.14 -4.03
N THR A 16 0.64 -6.96 -5.07
CA THR A 16 0.75 -7.92 -6.17
C THR A 16 1.21 -9.28 -5.68
N LEU A 17 2.25 -9.32 -4.83
CA LEU A 17 2.74 -10.57 -4.22
C LEU A 17 1.66 -11.27 -3.39
N LYS A 18 0.93 -10.52 -2.56
CA LYS A 18 -0.19 -11.07 -1.76
C LYS A 18 -1.24 -11.74 -2.63
N ILE A 19 -1.60 -11.10 -3.74
CA ILE A 19 -2.57 -11.64 -4.71
C ILE A 19 -2.05 -12.91 -5.36
N ILE A 20 -0.84 -12.89 -5.94
CA ILE A 20 -0.35 -14.02 -6.76
C ILE A 20 0.09 -15.24 -5.92
N CYS A 21 0.59 -15.00 -4.71
CA CYS A 21 1.04 -16.07 -3.81
C CYS A 21 -0.05 -16.50 -2.81
N GLY A 22 -1.19 -15.80 -2.75
CA GLY A 22 -2.32 -16.14 -1.89
C GLY A 22 -2.03 -16.02 -0.39
N PHE A 23 -1.34 -14.95 0.03
CA PHE A 23 -1.04 -14.71 1.46
C PHE A 23 -1.48 -13.31 1.92
N GLY A 24 -1.70 -13.19 3.23
CA GLY A 24 -2.10 -11.93 3.86
C GLY A 24 -3.49 -11.43 3.43
N GLU A 25 -3.89 -10.28 3.97
CA GLU A 25 -5.14 -9.62 3.59
C GLU A 25 -4.86 -8.60 2.48
N VAL A 26 -5.53 -8.73 1.34
CA VAL A 26 -5.40 -7.80 0.21
C VAL A 26 -6.15 -6.48 0.48
N LEU A 27 -5.63 -5.37 -0.06
CA LEU A 27 -6.29 -4.06 0.02
C LEU A 27 -7.38 -3.85 -1.05
N ALA A 28 -7.89 -4.92 -1.67
CA ALA A 28 -8.96 -4.82 -2.66
C ALA A 28 -10.22 -4.18 -2.05
N GLY A 29 -10.80 -3.20 -2.75
CA GLY A 29 -11.95 -2.43 -2.25
C GLY A 29 -11.62 -1.49 -1.10
N LYS A 30 -10.34 -1.17 -0.87
CA LYS A 30 -9.90 -0.24 0.17
C LYS A 30 -8.96 0.81 -0.41
N LEU A 31 -9.09 2.05 0.05
CA LEU A 31 -8.12 3.10 -0.20
C LEU A 31 -7.16 3.18 0.99
N TRP A 32 -5.88 2.90 0.75
CA TRP A 32 -4.82 3.12 1.71
C TRP A 32 -4.07 4.42 1.39
N THR A 33 -3.80 5.22 2.41
CA THR A 33 -3.07 6.49 2.29
C THR A 33 -1.97 6.57 3.34
N ILE A 34 -0.89 7.31 3.03
CA ILE A 34 0.22 7.58 3.94
C ILE A 34 0.69 9.03 3.80
N ASP A 35 0.85 9.73 4.91
CA ASP A 35 1.64 10.98 4.95
C ASP A 35 3.08 10.63 5.29
N LEU A 36 4.00 10.75 4.33
CA LEU A 36 5.41 10.37 4.53
C LEU A 36 6.19 11.33 5.43
N ARG A 37 5.63 12.48 5.82
CA ARG A 37 6.26 13.41 6.77
C ARG A 37 6.02 12.96 8.21
N THR A 38 4.85 12.37 8.49
CA THR A 38 4.45 11.91 9.83
C THR A 38 4.43 10.39 9.97
N LEU A 39 4.47 9.67 8.84
CA LEU A 39 4.29 8.22 8.71
C LEU A 39 2.90 7.71 9.15
N GLU A 40 1.92 8.61 9.27
CA GLU A 40 0.55 8.24 9.58
C GLU A 40 -0.10 7.55 8.38
N THR A 41 -0.83 6.46 8.64
CA THR A 41 -1.52 5.68 7.61
C THR A 41 -2.99 5.57 7.92
N ASN A 42 -3.82 5.62 6.87
CA ASN A 42 -5.27 5.47 6.99
C ASN A 42 -5.78 4.47 5.96
N LYS A 43 -6.85 3.75 6.32
CA LYS A 43 -7.55 2.79 5.46
C LYS A 43 -9.03 3.14 5.41
N PHE A 44 -9.55 3.34 4.21
CA PHE A 44 -10.96 3.60 3.95
C PHE A 44 -11.55 2.48 3.10
N SER A 45 -12.79 2.08 3.35
CA SER A 45 -13.52 1.15 2.48
C SER A 45 -14.14 1.91 1.30
N LEU A 46 -14.13 1.29 0.12
CA LEU A 46 -14.72 1.81 -1.12
C LEU A 46 -16.05 1.12 -1.45
#